data_AF-A0A7W4NRR1-F1
#
_entry.id   AF-A0A7W4NRR1-F1
#
_cell.length_a   1.000
_cell.length_b   1.000
_cell.length_c   1.000
_cell.angle_alpha   90.00
_cell.angle_beta   90.00
_cell.angle_gamma   90.00
#
_symmetry.space_group_name_H-M   'P 1'
#
loop_
_entity.id
_entity.type
_entity.pdbx_description
1 polymer ?
#
loop_
_entity_poly.entity_id
_entity_poly.type
_entity_poly.pdbx_seq_one_letter_code
_entity_poly.pdbx_strand_id
1 'polypeptide(L)'
;MAMRSSTRRDLFTAGAATALAGIAAASFAQPETLSAKRVAKRDTHSDARLIALCDAFTRTRAEIEKPLPDPLPEYGTAEDLRLEAEMDALVTREHEFLLEISRISANSAPGLLAKTRAVQQYLPTYVREYETDDESPEMRIVFSLLDDIAEHASILRDLTA
;
A
#
# COMPACT_ATOMS: atom_id res chain seq x y z
N MET A 1 28.57 -43.91 -15.69
CA MET A 1 29.06 -42.54 -15.89
C MET A 1 27.92 -41.60 -15.51
N ALA A 2 27.90 -41.21 -14.23
CA ALA A 2 26.89 -40.37 -13.61
C ALA A 2 27.64 -39.28 -12.84
N MET A 3 27.37 -38.02 -13.18
CA MET A 3 27.95 -36.87 -12.49
C MET A 3 26.77 -35.92 -12.25
N ARG A 4 26.14 -36.08 -11.08
CA ARG A 4 25.13 -35.16 -10.58
C ARG A 4 25.64 -34.53 -9.30
N SER A 5 25.82 -33.23 -9.42
CA SER A 5 26.17 -32.24 -8.42
C SER A 5 25.04 -32.09 -7.40
N SER A 6 25.35 -32.19 -6.11
CA SER A 6 24.53 -31.60 -5.04
C SER A 6 25.33 -31.48 -3.74
N THR A 7 26.06 -30.38 -3.57
CA THR A 7 26.71 -30.04 -2.29
C THR A 7 26.68 -28.53 -2.07
N ARG A 8 25.53 -28.00 -1.62
CA ARG A 8 25.39 -26.69 -0.92
C ARG A 8 24.12 -26.68 -0.07
N ARG A 9 23.99 -27.62 0.86
CA ARG A 9 22.95 -27.59 1.90
C ARG A 9 23.55 -27.98 3.24
N ASP A 10 24.49 -27.19 3.75
CA ASP A 10 25.02 -27.33 5.11
C ASP A 10 25.43 -25.95 5.66
N LEU A 11 24.51 -24.99 5.68
CA LEU A 11 24.77 -23.66 6.28
C LEU A 11 23.60 -23.06 7.07
N PHE A 12 22.58 -23.86 7.41
CA PHE A 12 21.52 -23.40 8.30
C PHE A 12 21.27 -24.43 9.40
N THR A 13 22.21 -24.53 10.34
CA THR A 13 21.97 -25.18 11.63
C THR A 13 22.86 -24.52 12.69
N ALA A 14 22.35 -23.48 13.34
CA ALA A 14 22.64 -23.13 14.73
C ALA A 14 22.01 -21.77 15.07
N GLY A 15 21.09 -21.73 16.03
CA GLY A 15 20.81 -20.50 16.79
C GLY A 15 19.36 -20.24 17.16
N ALA A 16 18.89 -20.89 18.23
CA ALA A 16 17.79 -20.51 19.13
C ALA A 16 16.36 -20.42 18.51
N ALA A 17 15.41 -21.32 18.75
CA ALA A 17 14.99 -21.99 19.99
C ALA A 17 14.73 -21.01 21.16
N THR A 18 13.67 -20.21 21.03
CA THR A 18 12.92 -19.67 22.18
C THR A 18 11.45 -20.01 22.02
N ALA A 19 10.93 -20.68 23.04
CA ALA A 19 9.69 -21.43 23.04
C ALA A 19 8.44 -20.54 22.99
N LEU A 20 7.54 -20.90 22.07
CA LEU A 20 6.11 -20.63 22.13
C LEU A 20 5.51 -21.42 23.30
N ALA A 21 5.34 -20.77 24.45
CA ALA A 21 4.52 -21.28 25.54
C ALA A 21 3.76 -20.11 26.16
N GLY A 22 2.45 -20.02 25.88
CA GLY A 22 1.62 -19.01 26.54
C GLY A 22 0.31 -18.66 25.85
N ILE A 23 -0.44 -19.64 25.33
CA ILE A 23 -1.87 -19.44 25.07
C ILE A 23 -2.63 -20.59 25.74
N ALA A 24 -3.23 -20.30 26.89
CA ALA A 24 -4.58 -20.71 27.29
C ALA A 24 -4.74 -20.58 28.81
N ALA A 25 -5.62 -19.68 29.23
CA ALA A 25 -6.77 -19.98 30.11
C ALA A 25 -7.26 -18.69 30.79
N ALA A 26 -8.55 -18.44 30.63
CA ALA A 26 -9.28 -17.33 31.22
C ALA A 26 -9.28 -17.38 32.76
N SER A 27 -9.18 -16.22 33.38
CA SER A 27 -9.78 -15.98 34.70
C SER A 27 -10.12 -14.51 34.84
N PHE A 28 -11.41 -14.26 35.04
CA PHE A 28 -11.95 -13.00 35.52
C PHE A 28 -11.28 -12.62 36.84
N ALA A 29 -10.36 -11.66 36.77
CA ALA A 29 -9.94 -10.85 37.91
C ALA A 29 -9.44 -9.53 37.35
N GLN A 30 -10.15 -8.44 37.63
CA GLN A 30 -9.57 -7.11 37.52
C GLN A 30 -8.41 -7.02 38.53
N PRO A 31 -7.26 -6.50 38.11
CA PRO A 31 -6.63 -5.49 38.94
C PRO A 31 -6.38 -4.24 38.12
N GLU A 32 -6.90 -3.14 38.64
CA GLU A 32 -6.45 -1.79 38.35
C GLU A 32 -4.94 -1.72 38.47
N THR A 33 -4.25 -1.88 37.36
CA THR A 33 -2.92 -1.33 37.19
C THR A 33 -2.94 -0.64 35.85
N LEU A 34 -3.03 0.68 35.92
CA LEU A 34 -2.70 1.61 34.86
C LEU A 34 -1.26 1.32 34.43
N SER A 35 -1.08 0.27 33.64
CA SER A 35 0.11 0.09 32.83
C SER A 35 0.12 1.28 31.91
N ALA A 36 0.97 2.25 32.24
CA ALA A 36 1.23 3.43 31.45
C ALA A 36 1.53 2.96 30.03
N LYS A 37 0.49 2.94 29.20
CA LYS A 37 0.58 2.79 27.76
C LYS A 37 1.53 3.91 27.39
N ARG A 38 2.80 3.58 27.12
CA ARG A 38 3.67 4.45 26.35
C ARG A 38 2.89 4.64 25.06
N VAL A 39 2.12 5.72 25.01
CA VAL A 39 1.61 6.27 23.76
C VAL A 39 2.90 6.62 23.05
N ALA A 40 3.41 5.68 22.26
CA ALA A 40 4.48 5.94 21.32
C ALA A 40 4.01 7.20 20.60
N LYS A 41 4.77 8.29 20.78
CA LYS A 41 4.44 9.59 20.24
C LYS A 41 4.23 9.33 18.75
N ARG A 42 2.97 9.42 18.29
CA ARG A 42 2.64 9.21 16.87
C ARG A 42 3.61 10.09 16.10
N ASP A 43 4.39 9.49 15.22
CA ASP A 43 5.32 10.25 14.39
C ASP A 43 4.49 11.04 13.38
N THR A 44 4.02 12.20 13.81
CA THR A 44 3.16 13.10 13.04
C THR A 44 3.88 13.59 11.78
N HIS A 45 5.21 13.59 11.75
CA HIS A 45 5.98 13.94 10.56
C HIS A 45 5.91 12.84 9.49
N SER A 46 5.90 11.57 9.90
CA SER A 46 5.72 10.43 8.99
C SER A 46 4.35 10.46 8.29
N ASP A 47 3.28 10.73 9.04
CA ASP A 47 1.93 10.76 8.46
C ASP A 47 1.69 11.99 7.58
N ALA A 48 2.20 13.17 7.94
CA ALA A 48 2.09 14.35 7.09
C ALA A 48 2.76 14.12 5.73
N ARG A 49 3.94 13.47 5.72
CA ARG A 49 4.61 13.07 4.48
C ARG A 49 3.80 12.03 3.70
N LEU A 50 3.27 11.01 4.38
CA LEU A 50 2.44 9.99 3.74
C LEU A 50 1.22 10.61 3.04
N ILE A 51 0.50 11.51 3.72
CA ILE A 51 -0.66 12.20 3.16
C ILE A 51 -0.25 13.01 1.92
N ALA A 52 0.82 13.79 2.01
CA ALA A 52 1.30 14.58 0.88
C ALA A 52 1.70 13.72 -0.34
N LEU A 53 2.28 12.53 -0.11
CA LEU A 53 2.59 11.58 -1.17
C LEU A 53 1.32 10.97 -1.78
N CYS A 54 0.32 10.61 -0.97
CA CYS A 54 -0.96 10.10 -1.46
C CYS A 54 -1.69 11.17 -2.31
N ASP A 55 -1.69 12.43 -1.86
CA ASP A 55 -2.28 13.54 -2.62
C ASP A 55 -1.53 13.80 -3.94
N ALA A 56 -0.20 13.67 -3.94
CA ALA A 56 0.61 13.79 -5.15
C ALA A 56 0.33 12.64 -6.12
N PHE A 57 0.25 11.41 -5.63
CA PHE A 57 -0.16 10.23 -6.39
C PHE A 57 -1.53 10.42 -7.04
N THR A 58 -2.56 10.80 -6.26
CA THR A 58 -3.93 10.99 -6.78
C THR A 58 -3.98 12.05 -7.87
N ARG A 59 -3.20 13.14 -7.74
CA ARG A 59 -3.11 14.18 -8.78
C ARG A 59 -2.43 13.66 -10.04
N THR A 60 -1.28 12.99 -9.92
CA THR A 60 -0.59 12.40 -11.08
C THR A 60 -1.48 11.42 -11.83
N ARG A 61 -2.23 10.59 -11.10
CA ARG A 61 -3.15 9.64 -11.72
C ARG A 61 -4.32 10.31 -12.42
N ALA A 62 -4.85 11.40 -11.85
CA ALA A 62 -5.87 12.21 -12.53
C ALA A 62 -5.35 12.85 -13.82
N GLU A 63 -4.04 13.13 -13.94
CA GLU A 63 -3.42 13.58 -15.20
C GLU A 63 -3.30 12.45 -16.23
N ILE A 64 -2.96 11.23 -15.79
CA ILE A 64 -2.88 10.03 -16.66
C ILE A 64 -4.26 9.67 -17.21
N GLU A 65 -5.31 9.79 -16.40
CA GLU A 65 -6.70 9.46 -16.78
C GLU A 65 -7.35 10.53 -17.66
N LYS A 66 -6.66 11.64 -17.99
CA LYS A 66 -7.20 12.65 -18.90
C LYS A 66 -7.41 12.04 -20.30
N PRO A 67 -8.50 12.40 -20.98
CA PRO A 67 -8.69 12.01 -22.38
C PRO A 67 -7.52 12.50 -23.23
N LEU A 68 -6.99 11.60 -24.06
CA LEU A 68 -5.99 11.95 -25.07
C LEU A 68 -6.61 12.86 -26.15
N PRO A 69 -5.78 13.63 -26.89
CA PRO A 69 -6.25 14.42 -28.02
C PRO A 69 -7.03 13.57 -29.03
N ASP A 70 -8.11 14.12 -29.57
CA ASP A 70 -8.88 13.53 -30.68
C ASP A 70 -9.01 14.56 -31.83
N PRO A 71 -8.36 14.34 -32.99
CA PRO A 71 -7.58 13.14 -33.34
C PRO A 71 -6.24 13.07 -32.60
N LEU A 72 -5.73 11.84 -32.44
CA LEU A 72 -4.36 11.62 -31.96
C LEU A 72 -3.35 12.20 -32.97
N PRO A 73 -2.18 12.67 -32.49
CA PRO A 73 -1.07 13.06 -33.37
C PRO A 73 -0.67 11.93 -34.31
N GLU A 74 -0.19 12.29 -35.51
CA GLU A 74 0.33 11.29 -36.45
C GLU A 74 1.60 10.65 -35.89
N TYR A 75 1.70 9.33 -36.03
CA TYR A 75 2.79 8.53 -35.49
C TYR A 75 4.17 9.02 -35.95
N GLY A 76 5.09 9.17 -35.01
CA GLY A 76 6.46 9.61 -35.25
C GLY A 76 6.62 11.11 -35.50
N THR A 77 5.55 11.90 -35.39
CA THR A 77 5.66 13.36 -35.36
C THR A 77 6.27 13.85 -34.05
N ALA A 78 6.77 15.09 -34.04
CA ALA A 78 7.29 15.70 -32.81
C ALA A 78 6.21 15.84 -31.72
N GLU A 79 4.93 15.96 -32.12
CA GLU A 79 3.81 16.05 -31.20
C GLU A 79 3.49 14.68 -30.57
N ASP A 80 3.51 13.61 -31.36
CA ASP A 80 3.38 12.22 -30.89
C ASP A 80 4.48 11.87 -29.88
N LEU A 81 5.75 12.12 -30.23
CA LEU A 81 6.89 11.87 -29.33
C LEU A 81 6.82 12.68 -28.03
N ARG A 82 6.30 13.92 -28.09
CA ARG A 82 6.11 14.73 -26.88
C ARG A 82 5.01 14.16 -26.00
N LEU A 83 3.89 13.75 -26.59
CA LEU A 83 2.78 13.13 -25.86
C LEU A 83 3.23 11.82 -25.19
N GLU A 84 3.95 10.97 -25.91
CA GLU A 84 4.53 9.74 -25.37
C GLU A 84 5.46 10.02 -24.19
N ALA A 85 6.39 10.98 -24.33
CA ALA A 85 7.31 11.36 -23.27
C ALA A 85 6.61 11.95 -22.03
N GLU A 86 5.55 12.73 -22.23
CA GLU A 86 4.71 13.26 -21.14
C GLU A 86 3.99 12.13 -20.38
N MET A 87 3.43 11.15 -21.10
CA MET A 87 2.78 9.99 -20.48
C MET A 87 3.78 9.11 -19.73
N ASP A 88 4.94 8.82 -20.33
CA ASP A 88 6.00 8.02 -19.68
C ASP A 88 6.50 8.66 -18.39
N ALA A 89 6.68 9.99 -18.39
CA ALA A 89 7.06 10.74 -17.21
C ALA A 89 6.01 10.66 -16.09
N LEU A 90 4.71 10.74 -16.44
CA LEU A 90 3.62 10.62 -15.46
C LEU A 90 3.54 9.21 -14.86
N VAL A 91 3.61 8.17 -15.69
CA VAL A 91 3.56 6.77 -15.23
C VAL A 91 4.78 6.43 -14.36
N THR A 92 5.97 6.89 -14.76
CA THR A 92 7.19 6.76 -13.94
C THR A 92 6.99 7.43 -12.58
N ARG A 93 6.42 8.64 -12.58
CA ARG A 93 6.19 9.40 -11.34
C ARG A 93 5.15 8.73 -10.43
N GLU A 94 4.09 8.17 -11.02
CA GLU A 94 3.10 7.38 -10.28
C GLU A 94 3.76 6.20 -9.58
N HIS A 95 4.61 5.46 -10.30
CA HIS A 95 5.34 4.31 -9.74
C HIS A 95 6.27 4.72 -8.58
N GLU A 96 7.01 5.82 -8.72
CA GLU A 96 7.85 6.36 -7.65
C GLU A 96 7.03 6.67 -6.38
N PHE A 97 5.86 7.31 -6.53
CA PHE A 97 5.00 7.59 -5.40
C PHE A 97 4.51 6.32 -4.71
N LEU A 98 4.08 5.30 -5.47
CA LEU A 98 3.66 4.02 -4.90
C LEU A 98 4.78 3.35 -4.10
N LEU A 99 6.02 3.36 -4.62
CA LEU A 99 7.19 2.87 -3.90
C LEU A 99 7.43 3.63 -2.60
N GLU A 100 7.35 4.95 -2.60
CA GLU A 100 7.51 5.76 -1.39
C GLU A 100 6.39 5.54 -0.37
N ILE A 101 5.13 5.56 -0.84
CA ILE A 101 3.94 5.29 -0.02
C ILE A 101 4.06 3.91 0.64
N SER A 102 4.53 2.88 -0.08
CA SER A 102 4.68 1.53 0.45
C SER A 102 5.63 1.46 1.66
N ARG A 103 6.65 2.33 1.70
CA ARG A 103 7.71 2.35 2.73
C ARG A 103 7.32 3.10 4.01
N ILE A 104 6.25 3.89 3.98
CA ILE A 104 5.83 4.73 5.11
C ILE A 104 4.61 4.09 5.79
N SER A 105 4.74 3.68 7.05
CA SER A 105 3.61 3.20 7.85
C SER A 105 2.66 4.34 8.21
N ALA A 106 1.35 4.10 8.05
CA ALA A 106 0.32 5.01 8.54
C ALA A 106 0.17 4.83 10.06
N ASN A 107 0.40 5.89 10.83
CA ASN A 107 0.36 5.87 12.30
C ASN A 107 -0.85 6.61 12.88
N SER A 108 -1.65 7.26 12.03
CA SER A 108 -2.85 8.01 12.39
C SER A 108 -4.01 7.69 11.46
N ALA A 109 -5.22 8.01 11.91
CA ALA A 109 -6.43 7.83 11.12
C ALA A 109 -6.40 8.61 9.79
N PRO A 110 -5.97 9.90 9.74
CA PRO A 110 -5.77 10.59 8.47
C PRO A 110 -4.77 9.92 7.53
N GLY A 111 -3.62 9.47 8.06
CA GLY A 111 -2.61 8.76 7.26
C GLY A 111 -3.14 7.44 6.68
N LEU A 112 -3.91 6.69 7.48
CA LEU A 112 -4.52 5.44 7.05
C LEU A 112 -5.56 5.68 5.95
N LEU A 113 -6.43 6.66 6.14
CA LEU A 113 -7.44 7.04 5.16
C LEU A 113 -6.82 7.48 3.82
N ALA A 114 -5.78 8.31 3.86
CA ALA A 114 -5.08 8.75 2.65
C ALA A 114 -4.47 7.57 1.89
N LYS A 115 -3.81 6.65 2.61
CA LYS A 115 -3.17 5.48 2.01
C LYS A 115 -4.20 4.51 1.42
N THR A 116 -5.28 4.24 2.14
CA THR A 116 -6.37 3.37 1.67
C THR A 116 -7.00 3.91 0.40
N ARG A 117 -7.27 5.22 0.34
CA ARG A 117 -7.80 5.87 -0.88
C ARG A 117 -6.86 5.74 -2.07
N ALA A 118 -5.57 5.94 -1.88
CA ALA A 118 -4.58 5.75 -2.93
C ALA A 118 -4.61 4.31 -3.48
N VAL A 119 -4.70 3.30 -2.60
CA VAL A 119 -4.81 1.89 -3.01
C VAL A 119 -6.13 1.60 -3.72
N GLN A 120 -7.26 2.09 -3.21
CA GLN A 120 -8.58 1.93 -3.85
C GLN A 120 -8.63 2.54 -5.25
N GLN A 121 -7.89 3.64 -5.49
CA GLN A 121 -7.77 4.25 -6.82
C GLN A 121 -6.84 3.46 -7.74
N TYR A 122 -5.74 2.91 -7.20
CA TYR A 122 -4.73 2.22 -7.99
C TYR A 122 -5.15 0.80 -8.40
N LEU A 123 -5.56 0.01 -7.41
CA LEU A 123 -5.66 -1.44 -7.48
C LEU A 123 -6.66 -1.95 -8.53
N PRO A 124 -7.88 -1.38 -8.68
CA PRO A 124 -8.82 -1.86 -9.69
C PRO A 124 -8.28 -1.79 -11.12
N THR A 125 -7.62 -0.68 -11.48
CA THR A 125 -7.00 -0.54 -12.80
C THR A 125 -5.85 -1.50 -12.97
N TYR A 126 -4.97 -1.63 -11.97
CA TYR A 126 -3.84 -2.57 -12.03
C TYR A 126 -4.33 -4.01 -12.23
N VAL A 127 -5.35 -4.42 -11.49
CA VAL A 127 -5.97 -5.74 -11.61
C VAL A 127 -6.57 -5.92 -13.00
N ARG A 128 -7.33 -4.94 -13.51
CA ARG A 128 -7.92 -5.00 -14.85
C ARG A 128 -6.88 -5.08 -15.98
N GLU A 129 -5.72 -4.44 -15.80
CA GLU A 129 -4.65 -4.39 -16.81
C GLU A 129 -3.73 -5.61 -16.77
N TYR A 130 -3.48 -6.19 -15.58
CA TYR A 130 -2.42 -7.19 -15.36
C TYR A 130 -2.92 -8.53 -14.78
N GLU A 131 -4.16 -8.63 -14.33
CA GLU A 131 -4.77 -9.85 -13.77
C GLU A 131 -6.17 -10.12 -14.35
N THR A 132 -6.62 -11.36 -14.26
CA THR A 132 -7.91 -11.79 -14.84
C THR A 132 -8.97 -11.86 -13.75
N ASP A 133 -10.08 -11.17 -14.00
CA ASP A 133 -11.31 -11.10 -13.20
C ASP A 133 -11.20 -10.34 -11.86
N ASP A 134 -11.54 -9.06 -11.89
CA ASP A 134 -11.76 -8.21 -10.71
C ASP A 134 -12.94 -8.71 -9.84
N GLU A 135 -13.78 -9.61 -10.38
CA GLU A 135 -14.84 -10.30 -9.64
C GLU A 135 -14.38 -11.58 -8.94
N SER A 136 -13.08 -11.92 -9.02
CA SER A 136 -12.52 -13.04 -8.27
C SER A 136 -12.78 -12.88 -6.76
N PRO A 137 -13.10 -13.96 -6.03
CA PRO A 137 -13.33 -13.89 -4.59
C PRO A 137 -12.17 -13.26 -3.80
N GLU A 138 -10.93 -13.51 -4.23
CA GLU A 138 -9.72 -12.96 -3.64
C GLU A 138 -9.70 -11.42 -3.74
N MET A 139 -9.99 -10.88 -4.93
CA MET A 139 -10.02 -9.43 -5.14
C MET A 139 -11.18 -8.77 -4.40
N ARG A 140 -12.36 -9.40 -4.38
CA ARG A 140 -13.51 -8.92 -3.59
C ARG A 140 -13.20 -8.82 -2.09
N ILE A 141 -12.45 -9.77 -1.54
CA ILE A 141 -12.01 -9.71 -0.13
C ILE A 141 -11.06 -8.52 0.08
N VAL A 142 -10.11 -8.30 -0.83
CA VAL A 142 -9.18 -7.16 -0.72
C VAL A 142 -9.93 -5.83 -0.78
N PHE A 143 -10.86 -5.65 -1.72
CA PHE A 143 -11.65 -4.43 -1.82
C PHE A 143 -12.53 -4.21 -0.59
N SER A 144 -13.21 -5.26 -0.10
CA SER A 144 -14.01 -5.19 1.13
C SER A 144 -13.15 -4.80 2.34
N LEU A 145 -11.94 -5.33 2.47
CA LEU A 145 -11.04 -4.99 3.57
C LEU A 145 -10.59 -3.51 3.49
N LEU A 146 -10.34 -3.00 2.28
CA LEU A 146 -10.00 -1.59 2.09
C LEU A 146 -11.16 -0.68 2.51
N ASP A 147 -12.40 -1.04 2.18
CA ASP A 147 -13.60 -0.31 2.61
C ASP A 147 -13.75 -0.30 4.13
N ASP A 148 -13.60 -1.46 4.78
CA ASP A 148 -13.66 -1.59 6.24
C ASP A 148 -12.61 -0.69 6.92
N ILE A 149 -11.37 -0.69 6.39
CA ILE A 149 -10.29 0.16 6.89
C ILE A 149 -10.64 1.64 6.74
N ALA A 150 -11.18 2.05 5.59
CA ALA A 150 -11.54 3.44 5.31
C ALA A 150 -12.65 3.93 6.26
N GLU A 151 -13.68 3.11 6.48
CA GLU A 151 -14.78 3.42 7.39
C GLU A 151 -14.28 3.58 8.83
N HIS A 152 -13.53 2.59 9.34
CA HIS A 152 -12.98 2.65 10.70
C HIS A 152 -12.01 3.82 10.88
N ALA A 153 -11.18 4.13 9.89
CA ALA A 153 -10.29 5.28 9.92
C ALA A 153 -11.07 6.61 9.96
N SER A 154 -12.17 6.72 9.21
CA SER A 154 -13.03 7.93 9.24
C SER A 154 -13.64 8.13 10.63
N ILE A 155 -14.21 7.08 11.23
CA ILE A 155 -14.79 7.12 12.58
C ILE A 155 -13.73 7.58 13.60
N LEU A 156 -12.52 7.00 13.55
CA LEU A 156 -11.43 7.37 14.46
C LEU A 156 -10.97 8.82 14.28
N ARG A 157 -10.94 9.33 13.05
CA ARG A 157 -10.61 10.74 12.78
C ARG A 157 -11.65 11.65 13.41
N ASP A 158 -12.93 11.37 13.22
CA ASP A 158 -14.02 12.24 13.68
C ASP A 158 -14.14 12.24 15.21
N LEU A 159 -13.73 11.17 15.89
CA LEU A 159 -13.62 11.09 17.35
C LEU A 159 -12.39 11.81 17.94
N THR A 160 -11.41 12.17 17.11
CA THR A 160 -10.13 12.76 17.55
C THR A 160 -9.90 14.18 17.03
N ALA A 161 -10.87 14.73 16.28
CA ALA A 161 -10.91 16.11 15.78
C ALA A 161 -11.60 17.04 16.79
#